data_AF-A0A7V5T8H2-F1
#
_entry.id   AF-A0A7V5T8H2-F1
#
_cell.length_a   1.000
_cell.length_b   1.000
_cell.length_c   1.000
_cell.angle_alpha   90.00
_cell.angle_beta   90.00
_cell.angle_gamma   90.00
#
_symmetry.space_group_name_H-M   'P 1'
#
loop_
_entity.id
_entity.type
_entity.pdbx_description
1 polymer ?
#
loop_
_entity_poly.entity_id
_entity_poly.type
_entity_poly.pdbx_seq_one_letter_code
_entity_poly.pdbx_strand_id
1 'polypeptide(L)'
;MRGRRVWVLLIALPLIALGRPHDGISGSSDAGRVQSDAAARVWQLWEQRELTLKRQMFQSARQMLRQANVPFEPEILLASNWREKVTPWLWQMPEMQVIRYETEPLAGVYLADTLYLPERVELVGETILLVRHLIFEGTRAVIKGNHRIHVFPIETMGLLGAPLRKAMGKGRAWMWPVGFGGSAPLVIQGGQIVIDTSGPGREEWLEWRRRLSERANRRVVWTQETIDKSGFPGADGTPGNPGADGEDGRPGAKGADGVCGGNVHGGEGAPGERGGNGGDGSPGGDGRPGANADDIRLDIPSGTTASFVLIARGGDGGNGGDGGNGGRGGNGGTGGDGGDGADCLCSEGG
;
A
#
# COMPACT_ATOMS: atom_id res chain seq x y z
N MET A 1 2.88 -27.29 -28.82
CA MET A 1 2.95 -28.36 -27.80
C MET A 1 3.72 -27.86 -26.58
N ARG A 2 3.08 -27.93 -25.40
CA ARG A 2 3.56 -27.82 -24.00
C ARG A 2 2.65 -26.88 -23.20
N GLY A 3 1.72 -27.50 -22.48
CA GLY A 3 0.68 -26.85 -21.69
C GLY A 3 1.20 -26.31 -20.37
N ARG A 4 0.74 -25.11 -20.02
CA ARG A 4 0.85 -24.53 -18.68
C ARG A 4 -0.25 -25.12 -17.79
N ARG A 5 0.14 -25.77 -16.68
CA ARG A 5 -0.77 -26.23 -15.63
C ARG A 5 -1.15 -25.04 -14.75
N VAL A 6 -2.42 -24.65 -14.78
CA VAL A 6 -3.02 -23.72 -13.81
C VAL A 6 -3.47 -24.56 -12.62
N TRP A 7 -2.97 -24.26 -11.42
CA TRP A 7 -3.53 -24.80 -10.18
C TRP A 7 -4.69 -23.90 -9.76
N VAL A 8 -5.92 -24.30 -10.10
CA VAL A 8 -7.13 -23.75 -9.48
C VAL A 8 -7.39 -24.56 -8.22
N LEU A 9 -7.23 -23.91 -7.06
CA LEU A 9 -7.63 -24.47 -5.78
C LEU A 9 -9.17 -24.42 -5.70
N LEU A 10 -9.83 -25.45 -6.25
CA LEU A 10 -11.27 -25.66 -6.09
C LEU A 10 -11.55 -26.09 -4.65
N ILE A 11 -12.00 -25.14 -3.82
CA ILE A 11 -12.61 -25.46 -2.52
C ILE A 11 -13.98 -26.08 -2.83
N ALA A 12 -14.05 -27.41 -2.78
CA ALA A 12 -15.30 -28.14 -2.87
C ALA A 12 -16.12 -27.90 -1.60
N LEU A 13 -17.15 -27.06 -1.70
CA LEU A 13 -18.27 -27.04 -0.75
C LEU A 13 -19.06 -28.35 -0.91
N PRO A 14 -19.24 -29.18 0.13
CA PRO A 14 -20.11 -30.33 0.01
C PRO A 14 -21.56 -29.86 -0.09
N LEU A 15 -22.20 -30.14 -1.24
CA LEU A 15 -23.64 -30.09 -1.42
C LEU A 15 -24.30 -31.00 -0.37
N ILE A 16 -25.05 -30.41 0.56
CA ILE A 16 -25.94 -31.17 1.45
C ILE A 16 -27.20 -31.47 0.65
N ALA A 17 -27.26 -32.68 0.09
CA ALA A 17 -28.49 -33.25 -0.44
C ALA A 17 -29.45 -33.51 0.73
N LEU A 18 -30.55 -32.76 0.79
CA LEU A 18 -31.69 -33.05 1.65
C LEU A 18 -32.44 -34.29 1.11
N GLY A 19 -31.95 -35.48 1.46
CA GLY A 19 -32.67 -36.74 1.29
C GLY A 19 -33.43 -37.09 2.58
N ARG A 20 -34.76 -37.18 2.50
CA ARG A 20 -35.62 -37.70 3.58
C ARG A 20 -35.30 -39.20 3.82
N PRO A 21 -35.23 -39.68 5.08
CA PRO A 21 -34.87 -41.05 5.36
C PRO A 21 -36.10 -41.96 5.33
N HIS A 22 -36.01 -43.04 4.56
CA HIS A 22 -36.70 -44.29 4.84
C HIS A 22 -35.66 -45.40 5.01
N ASP A 23 -35.85 -46.14 6.09
CA ASP A 23 -35.32 -47.45 6.45
C ASP A 23 -33.84 -47.57 6.82
N GLY A 24 -33.64 -48.10 8.03
CA GLY A 24 -32.41 -48.01 8.79
C GLY A 24 -31.34 -49.04 8.47
N ILE A 25 -30.14 -48.73 8.92
CA ILE A 25 -29.07 -49.65 9.34
C ILE A 25 -28.29 -48.91 10.44
N SER A 26 -28.12 -49.57 11.59
CA SER A 26 -27.25 -49.16 12.69
C SER A 26 -25.79 -49.06 12.22
N GLY A 27 -25.22 -47.85 12.22
CA GLY A 27 -23.82 -47.64 11.84
C GLY A 27 -23.29 -46.24 12.17
N SER A 28 -22.46 -46.17 13.21
CA SER A 28 -21.49 -45.10 13.55
C SER A 28 -22.01 -43.74 14.06
N SER A 29 -22.29 -43.69 15.37
CA SER A 29 -22.31 -42.44 16.14
C SER A 29 -20.95 -41.73 16.21
N ASP A 30 -19.85 -42.42 15.89
CA ASP A 30 -18.50 -41.88 15.97
C ASP A 30 -18.09 -41.02 14.77
N ALA A 31 -18.58 -41.32 13.56
CA ALA A 31 -18.26 -40.52 12.37
C ALA A 31 -18.88 -39.11 12.45
N GLY A 32 -20.13 -39.02 12.91
CA GLY A 32 -20.81 -37.73 13.13
C GLY A 32 -20.21 -36.92 14.29
N ARG A 33 -19.71 -37.59 15.34
CA ARG A 33 -19.07 -36.95 16.51
C ARG A 33 -17.65 -36.46 16.21
N VAL A 34 -16.87 -37.22 15.45
CA VAL A 34 -15.54 -36.78 14.98
C VAL A 34 -15.65 -35.61 14.00
N GLN A 35 -16.69 -35.59 13.15
CA GLN A 35 -16.93 -34.49 12.22
C GLN A 35 -17.41 -33.22 12.92
N SER A 36 -18.20 -33.33 14.01
CA SER A 36 -18.57 -32.19 14.87
C SER A 36 -17.38 -31.65 15.67
N ASP A 37 -16.49 -32.52 16.16
CA ASP A 37 -15.31 -32.11 16.93
C ASP A 37 -14.25 -31.42 16.05
N ALA A 38 -14.10 -31.87 14.80
CA ALA A 38 -13.23 -31.21 13.82
C ALA A 38 -13.76 -29.81 13.43
N ALA A 39 -15.06 -29.68 13.19
CA ALA A 39 -15.68 -28.39 12.89
C ALA A 39 -15.57 -27.42 14.08
N ALA A 40 -15.80 -27.89 15.31
CA ALA A 40 -15.64 -27.09 16.52
C ALA A 40 -14.20 -26.59 16.70
N ARG A 41 -13.19 -27.45 16.45
CA ARG A 41 -11.77 -27.07 16.51
C ARG A 41 -11.41 -26.02 15.45
N VAL A 42 -11.92 -26.16 14.23
CA VAL A 42 -11.73 -25.17 13.17
C VAL A 42 -12.34 -23.83 13.60
N TRP A 43 -13.59 -23.82 14.07
CA TRP A 43 -14.25 -22.61 14.58
C TRP A 43 -13.45 -21.93 15.70
N GLN A 44 -12.97 -22.69 16.69
CA GLN A 44 -12.15 -22.17 17.78
C GLN A 44 -10.84 -21.55 17.29
N LEU A 45 -10.17 -22.17 16.31
CA LEU A 45 -8.95 -21.63 15.71
C LEU A 45 -9.21 -20.34 14.93
N TRP A 46 -10.32 -20.26 14.20
CA TRP A 46 -10.74 -19.04 13.50
C TRP A 46 -11.01 -17.91 14.49
N GLU A 47 -11.76 -18.17 15.55
CA GLU A 47 -12.09 -17.18 16.58
C GLU A 47 -10.83 -16.68 17.31
N GLN A 48 -9.91 -17.58 17.66
CA GLN A 48 -8.63 -17.21 18.25
C GLN A 48 -7.77 -16.37 17.32
N ARG A 49 -7.73 -16.71 16.02
CA ARG A 49 -6.95 -15.95 15.02
C ARG A 49 -7.56 -14.57 14.82
N GLU A 50 -8.88 -14.47 14.75
CA GLU A 50 -9.59 -13.20 14.60
C GLU A 50 -9.37 -12.29 15.82
N LEU A 51 -9.47 -12.84 17.04
CA LEU A 51 -9.18 -12.11 18.28
C LEU A 51 -7.73 -11.62 18.34
N THR A 52 -6.79 -12.48 17.93
CA THR A 52 -5.37 -12.13 17.87
C THR A 52 -5.13 -10.97 16.90
N LEU A 53 -5.72 -11.02 15.71
CA LEU A 53 -5.61 -9.95 14.71
C LEU A 53 -6.24 -8.64 15.20
N LYS A 54 -7.47 -8.70 15.77
CA LYS A 54 -8.14 -7.53 16.37
C LYS A 54 -7.27 -6.89 17.44
N ARG A 55 -6.68 -7.70 18.33
CA ARG A 55 -5.77 -7.20 19.37
C ARG A 55 -4.52 -6.58 18.77
N GLN A 56 -3.90 -7.22 17.79
CA GLN A 56 -2.68 -6.72 17.15
C GLN A 56 -2.93 -5.36 16.50
N MET A 57 -4.02 -5.23 15.73
CA MET A 57 -4.39 -3.98 15.05
C MET A 57 -4.77 -2.87 16.04
N PHE A 58 -5.32 -3.23 17.20
CA PHE A 58 -5.71 -2.30 18.25
C PHE A 58 -4.59 -1.91 19.24
N GLN A 59 -3.36 -2.47 19.13
CA GLN A 59 -2.31 -2.19 20.12
C GLN A 59 -1.91 -0.71 20.18
N SER A 60 -1.82 -0.02 19.03
CA SER A 60 -1.48 1.40 19.00
C SER A 60 -2.60 2.24 19.64
N ALA A 61 -3.85 1.97 19.26
CA ALA A 61 -5.01 2.60 19.86
C ALA A 61 -5.11 2.39 21.39
N ARG A 62 -4.80 1.17 21.86
CA ARG A 62 -4.72 0.86 23.29
C ARG A 62 -3.67 1.71 24.00
N GLN A 63 -2.49 1.89 23.41
CA GLN A 63 -1.45 2.73 23.99
C GLN A 63 -1.88 4.19 24.07
N MET A 64 -2.47 4.73 22.99
CA MET A 64 -2.96 6.10 22.95
C MET A 64 -4.07 6.35 23.97
N LEU A 65 -5.03 5.43 24.12
CA LEU A 65 -6.09 5.53 25.12
C LEU A 65 -5.55 5.46 26.54
N ARG A 66 -4.54 4.63 26.81
CA ARG A 66 -3.84 4.61 28.11
C ARG A 66 -3.11 5.92 28.39
N GLN A 67 -2.45 6.50 27.39
CA GLN A 67 -1.79 7.81 27.51
C GLN A 67 -2.81 8.94 27.75
N ALA A 68 -4.01 8.80 27.21
CA ALA A 68 -5.15 9.68 27.49
C ALA A 68 -5.81 9.42 28.86
N ASN A 69 -5.25 8.52 29.68
CA ASN A 69 -5.73 8.18 31.03
C ASN A 69 -7.20 7.75 31.10
N VAL A 70 -7.69 6.98 30.12
CA VAL A 70 -9.04 6.43 30.23
C VAL A 70 -9.16 5.51 31.45
N PRO A 71 -10.26 5.57 32.23
CA PRO A 71 -10.42 4.87 33.51
C PRO A 71 -10.75 3.37 33.39
N PHE A 72 -10.48 2.76 32.24
CA PHE A 72 -10.76 1.36 31.95
C PHE A 72 -9.67 0.77 31.05
N GLU A 73 -9.52 -0.55 31.04
CA GLU A 73 -8.58 -1.19 30.12
C GLU A 73 -9.10 -1.08 28.68
N PRO A 74 -8.37 -0.44 27.74
CA PRO A 74 -8.92 -0.13 26.42
C PRO A 74 -9.32 -1.36 25.59
N GLU A 75 -8.73 -2.53 25.86
CA GLU A 75 -9.11 -3.79 25.18
C GLU A 75 -10.59 -4.13 25.36
N ILE A 76 -11.27 -3.56 26.36
CA ILE A 76 -12.71 -3.70 26.53
C ILE A 76 -13.50 -3.21 25.31
N LEU A 77 -12.97 -2.25 24.55
CA LEU A 77 -13.55 -1.73 23.29
C LEU A 77 -13.54 -2.75 22.14
N LEU A 78 -12.89 -3.90 22.34
CA LEU A 78 -12.94 -5.03 21.41
C LEU A 78 -14.09 -5.99 21.68
N ALA A 79 -14.73 -5.90 22.86
CA ALA A 79 -15.87 -6.73 23.20
C ALA A 79 -17.12 -6.31 22.41
N SER A 80 -17.98 -7.26 22.05
CA SER A 80 -19.25 -6.98 21.36
C SER A 80 -20.18 -6.06 22.17
N ASN A 81 -20.17 -6.20 23.50
CA ASN A 81 -20.96 -5.38 24.43
C ASN A 81 -20.13 -4.30 25.13
N TRP A 82 -19.12 -3.76 24.45
CA TRP A 82 -18.22 -2.77 25.06
C TRP A 82 -18.95 -1.53 25.57
N ARG A 83 -19.98 -1.04 24.86
CA ARG A 83 -20.77 0.15 25.24
C ARG A 83 -21.34 0.05 26.64
N GLU A 84 -22.03 -1.05 26.92
CA GLU A 84 -22.63 -1.32 28.23
C GLU A 84 -21.56 -1.37 29.32
N LYS A 85 -20.42 -2.00 29.00
CA LYS A 85 -19.32 -2.16 29.93
C LYS A 85 -18.66 -0.82 30.26
N VAL A 86 -18.44 0.05 29.28
CA VAL A 86 -17.70 1.30 29.49
C VAL A 86 -18.53 2.44 30.05
N THR A 87 -19.84 2.42 29.79
CA THR A 87 -20.79 3.47 30.19
C THR A 87 -20.58 3.96 31.63
N PRO A 88 -20.49 3.10 32.67
CA PRO A 88 -20.34 3.54 34.06
C PRO A 88 -19.12 4.43 34.34
N TRP A 89 -18.03 4.23 33.62
CA TRP A 89 -16.82 5.04 33.77
C TRP A 89 -16.89 6.33 32.96
N LEU A 90 -17.47 6.27 31.77
CA LEU A 90 -17.56 7.44 30.89
C LEU A 90 -18.37 8.58 31.51
N TRP A 91 -19.41 8.31 32.30
CA TRP A 91 -20.16 9.35 33.02
C TRP A 91 -19.32 10.13 34.04
N GLN A 92 -18.23 9.54 34.52
CA GLN A 92 -17.36 10.14 35.54
C GLN A 92 -16.23 10.96 34.91
N MET A 93 -16.03 10.85 33.60
CA MET A 93 -14.96 11.54 32.90
C MET A 93 -15.36 12.99 32.59
N PRO A 94 -14.56 14.00 32.99
CA PRO A 94 -14.80 15.39 32.62
C PRO A 94 -14.86 15.59 31.11
N GLU A 95 -14.02 14.88 30.35
CA GLU A 95 -13.96 14.96 28.89
C GLU A 95 -15.29 14.54 28.25
N MET A 96 -15.97 13.55 28.83
CA MET A 96 -17.26 13.03 28.38
C MET A 96 -18.46 13.90 28.78
N GLN A 97 -18.20 15.10 29.27
CA GLN A 97 -19.20 16.14 29.53
C GLN A 97 -19.01 17.34 28.59
N VAL A 98 -17.98 17.32 27.73
CA VAL A 98 -17.63 18.44 26.85
C VAL A 98 -18.21 18.26 25.46
N ILE A 99 -18.76 19.35 24.91
CA ILE A 99 -19.10 19.46 23.49
C ILE A 99 -17.89 20.05 22.77
N ARG A 100 -17.44 19.38 21.70
CA ARG A 100 -16.33 19.81 20.85
C ARG A 100 -16.81 20.07 19.43
N TYR A 101 -16.20 21.07 18.80
CA TYR A 101 -16.30 21.31 17.37
C TYR A 101 -14.89 21.39 16.81
N GLU A 102 -14.49 20.37 16.06
CA GLU A 102 -13.13 20.23 15.56
C GLU A 102 -13.12 20.50 14.05
N THR A 103 -12.49 21.60 13.65
CA THR A 103 -12.33 21.99 12.24
C THR A 103 -10.92 21.73 11.72
N GLU A 104 -9.96 21.54 12.62
CA GLU A 104 -8.59 21.20 12.28
C GLU A 104 -8.47 19.72 11.86
N PRO A 105 -7.44 19.37 11.07
CA PRO A 105 -7.17 17.98 10.74
C PRO A 105 -7.05 17.10 11.99
N LEU A 106 -7.63 15.90 11.91
CA LEU A 106 -7.68 14.98 13.05
C LEU A 106 -6.36 14.22 13.22
N ALA A 107 -5.91 14.17 14.46
CA ALA A 107 -4.85 13.30 14.95
C ALA A 107 -5.02 13.10 16.47
N GLY A 108 -4.68 11.92 16.98
CA GLY A 108 -4.69 11.65 18.42
C GLY A 108 -6.02 11.16 18.97
N VAL A 109 -6.28 11.41 20.25
CA VAL A 109 -7.45 10.88 20.97
C VAL A 109 -8.47 11.99 21.21
N TYR A 110 -9.70 11.75 20.77
CA TYR A 110 -10.85 12.63 20.99
C TYR A 110 -11.83 11.96 21.96
N LEU A 111 -11.96 12.57 23.13
CA LEU A 111 -12.90 12.21 24.19
C LEU A 111 -13.88 13.37 24.36
N ALA A 112 -15.17 13.10 24.16
CA ALA A 112 -16.21 14.13 24.20
C ALA A 112 -17.59 13.53 24.49
N ASP A 113 -18.47 14.33 25.09
CA ASP A 113 -19.91 14.07 25.02
C ASP A 113 -20.34 14.12 23.55
N THR A 114 -20.28 15.30 22.95
CA THR A 114 -20.66 15.52 21.55
C THR A 114 -19.48 16.05 20.76
N LEU A 115 -19.12 15.37 19.69
CA LEU A 115 -18.10 15.82 18.74
C LEU A 115 -18.77 16.19 17.42
N TYR A 116 -18.76 17.47 17.10
CA TYR A 116 -19.14 17.99 15.80
C TYR A 116 -17.92 18.04 14.87
N LEU A 117 -18.08 17.47 13.68
CA LEU A 117 -17.08 17.48 12.62
C LEU A 117 -17.66 18.13 11.35
N PRO A 118 -16.83 18.85 10.57
CA PRO A 118 -17.24 19.37 9.27
C PRO A 118 -17.58 18.25 8.28
N GLU A 119 -18.20 18.61 7.16
CA GLU A 119 -18.54 17.65 6.10
C GLU A 119 -17.29 17.04 5.46
N ARG A 120 -16.13 17.72 5.54
CA ARG A 120 -14.84 17.23 5.07
C ARG A 120 -13.83 17.32 6.19
N VAL A 121 -13.29 16.18 6.56
CA VAL A 121 -12.34 16.01 7.65
C VAL A 121 -11.06 15.43 7.08
N GLU A 122 -9.95 16.11 7.31
CA GLU A 122 -8.63 15.61 6.98
C GLU A 122 -8.10 14.78 8.15
N LEU A 123 -7.47 13.65 7.87
CA LEU A 123 -6.81 12.80 8.85
C LEU A 123 -5.31 12.90 8.62
N VAL A 124 -4.55 13.37 9.61
CA VAL A 124 -3.10 13.63 9.51
C VAL A 124 -2.27 12.83 10.51
N GLY A 125 -2.92 11.97 11.27
CA GLY A 125 -2.28 11.00 12.14
C GLY A 125 -3.27 9.95 12.62
N GLU A 126 -2.76 8.91 13.29
CA GLU A 126 -3.60 7.90 13.93
C GLU A 126 -4.61 8.58 14.87
N THR A 127 -5.89 8.23 14.72
CA THR A 127 -6.98 8.92 15.40
C THR A 127 -7.94 7.96 16.08
N ILE A 128 -8.35 8.32 17.30
CA ILE A 128 -9.33 7.59 18.08
C ILE A 128 -10.45 8.53 18.47
N LEU A 129 -11.67 8.23 18.04
CA LEU A 129 -12.86 8.97 18.42
C LEU A 129 -13.65 8.10 19.42
N LEU A 130 -13.58 8.40 20.70
CA LEU A 130 -14.43 7.78 21.72
C LEU A 130 -15.36 8.84 22.29
N VAL A 131 -16.59 8.88 21.77
CA VAL A 131 -17.53 9.99 21.97
C VAL A 131 -18.95 9.50 22.18
N ARG A 132 -19.80 10.25 22.88
CA ARG A 132 -21.21 9.86 23.05
C ARG A 132 -22.01 10.09 21.77
N HIS A 133 -21.85 11.26 21.18
CA HIS A 133 -22.49 11.65 19.93
C HIS A 133 -21.44 12.12 18.93
N LEU A 134 -21.34 11.44 17.79
CA LEU A 134 -20.48 11.84 16.67
C LEU A 134 -21.33 12.41 15.53
N ILE A 135 -21.24 13.71 15.32
CA ILE A 135 -22.16 14.43 14.45
C ILE A 135 -21.38 15.12 13.33
N PHE A 136 -21.74 14.83 12.09
CA PHE A 136 -21.15 15.46 10.92
C PHE A 136 -22.05 16.55 10.35
N GLU A 137 -21.45 17.62 9.85
CA GLU A 137 -22.16 18.60 9.02
C GLU A 137 -22.56 18.03 7.66
N GLY A 138 -23.55 18.67 7.03
CA GLY A 138 -23.94 18.38 5.65
C GLY A 138 -24.71 17.07 5.48
N THR A 139 -24.71 16.53 4.26
CA THR A 139 -25.43 15.28 3.91
C THR A 139 -24.49 14.18 3.44
N ARG A 140 -23.22 14.51 3.16
CA ARG A 140 -22.18 13.57 2.75
C ARG A 140 -20.85 13.88 3.46
N ALA A 141 -20.68 13.33 4.65
CA ALA A 141 -19.44 13.47 5.40
C ALA A 141 -18.32 12.61 4.80
N VAL A 142 -17.11 13.16 4.74
CA VAL A 142 -15.91 12.47 4.26
C VAL A 142 -14.77 12.70 5.23
N ILE A 143 -14.26 11.64 5.84
CA ILE A 143 -12.97 11.61 6.53
C ILE A 143 -11.95 11.03 5.56
N LYS A 144 -10.90 11.78 5.23
CA LYS A 144 -9.85 11.36 4.30
C LYS A 144 -8.48 11.56 4.91
N GLY A 145 -7.68 10.51 4.89
CA GLY A 145 -6.25 10.59 5.13
C GLY A 145 -5.69 9.21 5.42
N ASN A 146 -4.45 9.01 5.01
CA ASN A 146 -3.80 7.70 5.03
C ASN A 146 -3.20 7.41 6.41
N HIS A 147 -4.09 7.31 7.39
CA HIS A 147 -3.74 6.94 8.75
C HIS A 147 -4.83 6.05 9.33
N ARG A 148 -4.46 5.31 10.37
CA ARG A 148 -5.39 4.47 11.11
C ARG A 148 -6.44 5.31 11.83
N ILE A 149 -7.69 4.85 11.80
CA ILE A 149 -8.77 5.49 12.53
C ILE A 149 -9.64 4.46 13.26
N HIS A 150 -9.88 4.72 14.55
CA HIS A 150 -10.79 3.96 15.39
C HIS A 150 -11.94 4.84 15.87
N VAL A 151 -13.17 4.47 15.55
CA VAL A 151 -14.37 5.27 15.78
C VAL A 151 -15.34 4.48 16.66
N PHE A 152 -15.52 4.98 17.89
CA PHE A 152 -16.30 4.38 18.99
C PHE A 152 -17.39 5.35 19.49
N PRO A 153 -18.41 5.66 18.68
CA PRO A 153 -19.59 6.38 19.12
C PRO A 153 -20.44 5.50 20.05
N ILE A 154 -20.90 6.08 21.16
CA ILE A 154 -21.65 5.32 22.18
C ILE A 154 -23.13 5.31 21.85
N GLU A 155 -23.73 6.48 21.62
CA GLU A 155 -25.19 6.62 21.47
C GLU A 155 -25.59 7.00 20.06
N THR A 156 -24.98 8.04 19.49
CA THR A 156 -25.42 8.58 18.21
C THR A 156 -24.26 8.79 17.26
N MET A 157 -24.46 8.39 16.01
CA MET A 157 -23.63 8.79 14.89
C MET A 157 -24.55 9.22 13.74
N GLY A 158 -24.31 10.39 13.16
CA GLY A 158 -25.19 10.86 12.08
C GLY A 158 -24.79 12.21 11.49
N LEU A 159 -25.64 12.73 10.61
CA LEU A 159 -25.40 13.98 9.89
C LEU A 159 -26.46 15.03 10.25
N LEU A 160 -26.08 16.31 10.20
CA LEU A 160 -26.99 17.44 10.46
C LEU A 160 -27.86 17.81 9.25
N GLY A 161 -27.48 17.42 8.04
CA GLY A 161 -28.11 17.88 6.80
C GLY A 161 -27.80 19.33 6.41
N ALA A 162 -27.05 20.04 7.25
CA ALA A 162 -26.67 21.44 7.06
C ALA A 162 -25.35 21.74 7.80
N PRO A 163 -24.70 22.88 7.51
CA PRO A 163 -23.60 23.37 8.33
C PRO A 163 -24.05 23.63 9.77
N LEU A 164 -23.18 23.39 10.75
CA LEU A 164 -23.49 23.50 12.18
C LEU A 164 -24.04 24.89 12.52
N ARG A 165 -23.40 25.93 12.00
CA ARG A 165 -23.82 27.34 12.15
C ARG A 165 -25.26 27.61 11.68
N LYS A 166 -25.75 26.85 10.69
CA LYS A 166 -27.11 26.97 10.17
C LYS A 166 -28.08 26.14 11.00
N ALA A 167 -27.71 24.90 11.35
CA ALA A 167 -28.50 24.01 12.18
C ALA A 167 -28.75 24.58 13.59
N MET A 168 -27.81 25.38 14.11
CA MET A 168 -27.86 25.92 15.47
C MET A 168 -28.34 27.39 15.60
N GLY A 169 -28.63 28.09 14.49
CA GLY A 169 -29.16 29.46 14.52
C GLY A 169 -28.22 30.55 15.10
N LYS A 170 -28.54 31.84 14.89
CA LYS A 170 -27.75 32.97 15.44
C LYS A 170 -28.09 33.20 16.92
N GLY A 171 -27.38 32.54 17.84
CA GLY A 171 -27.45 32.84 19.27
C GLY A 171 -26.39 32.08 20.08
N ARG A 172 -25.54 32.79 20.82
CA ARG A 172 -24.37 32.33 21.60
C ARG A 172 -24.68 31.38 22.79
N ALA A 173 -25.83 30.72 22.83
CA ALA A 173 -26.32 29.99 24.00
C ALA A 173 -25.83 28.52 24.11
N TRP A 174 -24.96 28.05 23.21
CA TRP A 174 -24.63 26.62 23.02
C TRP A 174 -23.22 26.20 23.51
N MET A 175 -22.48 27.08 24.20
CA MET A 175 -21.23 26.71 24.89
C MET A 175 -21.46 26.03 26.25
N TRP A 176 -22.70 25.63 26.57
CA TRP A 176 -23.01 24.95 27.81
C TRP A 176 -22.94 23.44 27.59
N PRO A 177 -22.17 22.70 28.42
CA PRO A 177 -22.21 21.24 28.41
C PRO A 177 -23.65 20.82 28.67
N VAL A 178 -24.17 19.90 27.85
CA VAL A 178 -25.50 19.33 28.07
C VAL A 178 -25.41 18.43 29.29
N GLY A 179 -25.49 19.04 30.47
CA GLY A 179 -25.56 18.32 31.74
C GLY A 179 -26.75 17.36 31.70
N PHE A 180 -26.46 16.09 32.00
CA PHE A 180 -27.39 15.02 32.39
C PHE A 180 -28.85 15.23 31.96
N GLY A 181 -29.22 14.72 30.78
CA GLY A 181 -30.61 14.62 30.33
C GLY A 181 -30.97 15.38 29.06
N GLY A 182 -30.00 15.93 28.33
CA GLY A 182 -30.22 16.52 27.02
C GLY A 182 -30.64 15.49 25.98
N SER A 183 -31.65 15.81 25.17
CA SER A 183 -32.03 15.02 24.00
C SER A 183 -30.85 14.87 23.04
N ALA A 184 -30.65 13.66 22.50
CA ALA A 184 -29.64 13.38 21.48
C ALA A 184 -29.64 14.45 20.37
N PRO A 185 -28.47 14.84 19.83
CA PRO A 185 -28.41 15.81 18.74
C PRO A 185 -29.31 15.39 17.58
N LEU A 186 -30.07 16.35 17.03
CA LEU A 186 -30.94 16.10 15.89
C LEU A 186 -30.10 15.74 14.66
N VAL A 187 -30.27 14.51 14.17
CA VAL A 187 -29.65 14.01 12.94
C VAL A 187 -30.71 13.76 11.88
N ILE A 188 -30.36 13.98 10.61
CA ILE A 188 -31.24 13.64 9.50
C ILE A 188 -31.36 12.13 9.32
N GLN A 189 -32.46 11.69 8.71
CA GLN A 189 -32.57 10.32 8.23
C GLN A 189 -31.83 10.17 6.91
N GLY A 190 -30.89 9.23 6.84
CA GLY A 190 -30.09 8.95 5.64
C GLY A 190 -28.80 9.78 5.55
N GLY A 191 -28.36 10.05 4.31
CA GLY A 191 -27.05 10.63 4.03
C GLY A 191 -25.95 9.58 3.97
N GLN A 192 -24.71 10.03 3.81
CA GLN A 192 -23.55 9.15 3.63
C GLN A 192 -22.35 9.61 4.45
N ILE A 193 -21.70 8.67 5.13
CA ILE A 193 -20.44 8.89 5.83
C ILE A 193 -19.39 8.02 5.14
N VAL A 194 -18.36 8.68 4.61
CA VAL A 194 -17.23 8.04 3.94
C VAL A 194 -16.02 8.15 4.85
N ILE A 195 -15.38 7.03 5.14
CA ILE A 195 -14.07 6.98 5.79
C ILE A 195 -13.10 6.37 4.78
N ASP A 196 -12.16 7.17 4.32
CA ASP A 196 -11.18 6.79 3.32
C ASP A 196 -9.76 6.92 3.89
N THR A 197 -9.17 5.77 4.23
CA THR A 197 -7.78 5.64 4.69
C THR A 197 -6.83 5.22 3.57
N SER A 198 -7.26 5.35 2.31
CA SER A 198 -6.41 5.00 1.18
C SER A 198 -5.19 5.90 1.12
N GLY A 199 -4.08 5.28 0.75
CA GLY A 199 -2.81 5.93 0.47
C GLY A 199 -2.90 7.04 -0.57
N PRO A 200 -1.90 7.94 -0.61
CA PRO A 200 -1.76 8.90 -1.69
C PRO A 200 -1.55 8.13 -3.01
N GLY A 201 -2.23 8.56 -4.07
CA GLY A 201 -1.98 8.01 -5.41
C GLY A 201 -0.56 8.29 -5.88
N ARG A 202 -0.07 7.58 -6.92
CA ARG A 202 1.29 7.76 -7.45
C ARG A 202 1.67 9.22 -7.74
N GLU A 203 0.76 9.99 -8.34
CA GLU A 203 1.00 11.40 -8.68
C GLU A 203 1.20 12.27 -7.43
N GLU A 204 0.26 12.18 -6.47
CA GLU A 204 0.31 12.90 -5.20
C GLU A 204 1.58 12.56 -4.40
N TRP A 205 2.00 11.30 -4.41
CA TRP A 205 3.24 10.87 -3.77
C TRP A 205 4.51 11.41 -4.46
N LEU A 206 4.53 11.44 -5.80
CA LEU A 206 5.66 12.01 -6.55
C LEU A 206 5.80 13.52 -6.28
N GLU A 207 4.69 14.23 -6.14
CA GLU A 207 4.67 15.63 -5.73
C GLU A 207 5.17 15.83 -4.30
N TRP A 208 4.71 15.00 -3.36
CA TRP A 208 5.20 15.01 -1.97
C TRP A 208 6.71 14.77 -1.90
N ARG A 209 7.25 13.79 -2.65
CA ARG A 209 8.70 13.54 -2.74
C ARG A 209 9.47 14.72 -3.30
N ARG A 210 8.95 15.38 -4.34
CA ARG A 210 9.56 16.58 -4.93
C ARG A 210 9.70 17.68 -3.87
N ARG A 211 8.63 17.97 -3.11
CA ARG A 211 8.62 18.96 -2.03
C ARG A 211 9.59 18.62 -0.89
N LEU A 212 9.74 17.34 -0.55
CA LEU A 212 10.74 16.91 0.45
C LEU A 212 12.17 17.10 -0.04
N SER A 213 12.47 16.75 -1.30
CA SER A 213 13.80 16.98 -1.88
C SER A 213 14.16 18.47 -1.94
N GLU A 214 13.18 19.35 -2.16
CA GLU A 214 13.36 20.80 -2.13
C GLU A 214 13.61 21.34 -0.70
N ARG A 215 12.96 20.77 0.32
CA ARG A 215 13.20 21.13 1.74
C ARG A 215 14.51 20.59 2.30
N ALA A 216 14.99 19.44 1.81
CA ALA A 216 16.24 18.81 2.26
C ALA A 216 17.51 19.62 1.93
N ASN A 217 17.41 20.66 1.08
CA ASN A 217 18.50 21.61 0.83
C ASN A 217 18.66 22.69 1.93
N ARG A 218 17.82 22.68 2.98
CA ARG A 218 18.06 23.43 4.22
C ARG A 218 18.46 22.44 5.31
N ARG A 219 19.69 22.58 5.84
CA ARG A 219 20.21 21.79 6.97
C ARG A 219 19.17 21.74 8.09
N VAL A 220 18.50 20.60 8.26
CA VAL A 220 17.66 20.32 9.42
C VAL A 220 18.03 18.94 9.95
N VAL A 221 18.35 18.93 11.24
CA VAL A 221 18.66 17.78 12.08
C VAL A 221 17.47 16.82 12.06
N TRP A 222 17.74 15.55 11.78
CA TRP A 222 16.75 14.47 11.79
C TRP A 222 16.20 14.28 13.21
N THR A 223 15.09 14.92 13.55
CA THR A 223 14.14 14.30 14.48
C THR A 223 13.45 13.20 13.71
N GLN A 224 13.45 11.99 14.27
CA GLN A 224 12.85 10.80 13.71
C GLN A 224 11.32 10.98 13.65
N GLU A 225 10.83 11.73 12.65
CA GLU A 225 9.45 11.63 12.20
C GLU A 225 9.29 10.21 11.70
N THR A 226 8.61 9.38 12.47
CA THR A 226 8.11 8.09 12.01
C THR A 226 7.11 8.38 10.90
N ILE A 227 7.59 8.54 9.67
CA ILE A 227 6.73 8.70 8.51
C ILE A 227 5.96 7.40 8.37
N ASP A 228 4.66 7.46 8.63
CA ASP A 228 3.72 6.40 8.33
C ASP A 228 3.79 6.10 6.83
N LYS A 229 4.21 4.87 6.49
CA LYS A 229 4.39 4.43 5.09
C LYS A 229 3.21 3.60 4.60
N SER A 230 2.16 3.41 5.40
CA SER A 230 0.92 2.80 4.91
C SER A 230 0.49 3.50 3.63
N GLY A 231 -0.11 2.79 2.68
CA GLY A 231 -0.64 3.39 1.46
C GLY A 231 0.38 4.03 0.50
N PHE A 232 1.68 4.04 0.79
CA PHE A 232 2.67 4.67 -0.09
C PHE A 232 2.91 3.83 -1.36
N PRO A 233 3.04 4.47 -2.53
CA PRO A 233 3.45 3.79 -3.74
C PRO A 233 4.80 3.08 -3.60
N GLY A 234 4.93 1.95 -4.30
CA GLY A 234 6.18 1.22 -4.43
C GLY A 234 7.23 2.02 -5.18
N ALA A 235 8.50 1.80 -4.84
CA ALA A 235 9.61 2.40 -5.58
C ALA A 235 9.73 1.77 -6.97
N ASP A 236 10.00 2.59 -7.98
CA ASP A 236 10.28 2.11 -9.34
C ASP A 236 11.57 1.26 -9.36
N GLY A 237 11.63 0.34 -10.32
CA GLY A 237 12.80 -0.48 -10.59
C GLY A 237 13.98 0.34 -11.11
N THR A 238 15.19 -0.15 -10.86
CA THR A 238 16.41 0.50 -11.37
C THR A 238 16.55 0.24 -12.87
N PRO A 239 16.99 1.22 -13.68
CA PRO A 239 17.32 0.97 -15.08
C PRO A 239 18.39 -0.12 -15.23
N GLY A 240 18.32 -0.87 -16.33
CA GLY A 240 19.34 -1.83 -16.71
C GLY A 240 20.63 -1.13 -17.15
N ASN A 241 21.76 -1.79 -16.92
CA ASN A 241 23.05 -1.31 -17.39
C ASN A 241 23.17 -1.49 -18.90
N PRO A 242 23.74 -0.52 -19.63
CA PRO A 242 24.06 -0.70 -21.05
C PRO A 242 25.02 -1.88 -21.27
N GLY A 243 24.88 -2.53 -22.41
CA GLY A 243 25.82 -3.54 -22.87
C GLY A 243 27.17 -2.93 -23.21
N ALA A 244 28.25 -3.70 -23.06
CA ALA A 244 29.57 -3.27 -23.46
C ALA A 244 29.67 -3.20 -24.99
N ASP A 245 30.31 -2.15 -25.52
CA ASP A 245 30.62 -2.07 -26.96
C ASP A 245 31.61 -3.20 -27.33
N GLY A 246 31.47 -3.74 -28.53
CA GLY A 246 32.36 -4.75 -29.08
C GLY A 246 33.72 -4.15 -29.43
N GLU A 247 34.78 -4.94 -29.27
CA GLU A 247 36.14 -4.53 -29.64
C GLU A 247 36.30 -4.45 -31.17
N ASP A 248 36.99 -3.44 -31.67
CA ASP A 248 37.32 -3.34 -33.08
C ASP A 248 38.33 -4.43 -33.49
N GLY A 249 38.16 -4.97 -34.70
CA GLY A 249 39.04 -5.97 -35.28
C GLY A 249 40.43 -5.40 -35.57
N ARG A 250 41.47 -6.20 -35.31
CA ARG A 250 42.85 -5.79 -35.62
C ARG A 250 43.11 -5.78 -37.12
N PRO A 251 43.95 -4.86 -37.63
CA PRO A 251 44.39 -4.88 -39.01
C PRO A 251 45.12 -6.18 -39.36
N GLY A 252 45.00 -6.60 -40.62
CA GLY A 252 45.71 -7.75 -41.16
C GLY A 252 47.22 -7.49 -41.27
N ALA A 253 48.02 -8.54 -41.14
CA ALA A 253 49.47 -8.44 -41.32
C ALA A 253 49.82 -8.16 -42.79
N LYS A 254 50.86 -7.35 -43.02
CA LYS A 254 51.41 -7.13 -44.37
C LYS A 254 51.90 -8.46 -44.96
N GLY A 255 51.70 -8.63 -46.26
CA GLY A 255 52.25 -9.75 -47.02
C GLY A 255 53.78 -9.74 -47.01
N ALA A 256 54.40 -10.91 -47.15
CA ALA A 256 55.85 -11.00 -47.24
C ALA A 256 56.34 -10.35 -48.56
N ASP A 257 57.39 -9.54 -48.50
CA ASP A 257 57.97 -8.95 -49.70
C ASP A 257 58.53 -10.04 -50.64
N GLY A 258 58.57 -9.74 -51.93
CA GLY A 258 59.04 -10.63 -52.96
C GLY A 258 60.53 -10.92 -52.83
N VAL A 259 60.96 -12.04 -53.41
CA VAL A 259 62.38 -12.42 -53.44
C VAL A 259 62.75 -12.97 -54.82
N CYS A 260 63.94 -12.61 -55.30
CA CYS A 260 64.45 -13.09 -56.58
C CYS A 260 64.72 -14.60 -56.54
N GLY A 261 64.26 -15.31 -57.57
CA GLY A 261 64.26 -16.77 -57.63
C GLY A 261 63.03 -17.43 -56.97
N GLY A 262 62.12 -16.64 -56.40
CA GLY A 262 60.83 -17.08 -55.85
C GLY A 262 59.65 -16.27 -56.40
N ASN A 263 58.68 -15.93 -55.55
CA ASN A 263 57.62 -15.00 -55.93
C ASN A 263 58.16 -13.56 -55.92
N VAL A 264 58.34 -12.98 -57.11
CA VAL A 264 58.89 -11.63 -57.27
C VAL A 264 57.86 -10.52 -57.05
N HIS A 265 56.56 -10.84 -56.96
CA HIS A 265 55.50 -9.82 -56.84
C HIS A 265 55.10 -9.48 -55.40
N GLY A 266 55.72 -10.11 -54.40
CA GLY A 266 55.27 -10.04 -53.01
C GLY A 266 54.06 -10.95 -52.74
N GLY A 267 53.85 -11.30 -51.47
CA GLY A 267 52.69 -12.05 -51.01
C GLY A 267 51.49 -11.12 -50.76
N GLU A 268 50.28 -11.67 -50.84
CA GLU A 268 49.07 -10.92 -50.44
C GLU A 268 49.10 -10.60 -48.94
N GLY A 269 48.54 -9.44 -48.57
CA GLY A 269 48.32 -9.11 -47.17
C GLY A 269 47.23 -9.98 -46.55
N ALA A 270 47.37 -10.28 -45.26
CA ALA A 270 46.36 -11.06 -44.55
C ALA A 270 45.06 -10.24 -44.41
N PRO A 271 43.87 -10.87 -44.43
CA PRO A 271 42.64 -10.19 -44.07
C PRO A 271 42.68 -9.61 -42.65
N GLY A 272 41.97 -8.50 -42.41
CA GLY A 272 41.77 -7.98 -41.06
C GLY A 272 40.87 -8.87 -40.23
N GLU A 273 41.02 -8.81 -38.91
CA GLU A 273 40.15 -9.54 -37.98
C GLU A 273 38.74 -8.95 -37.99
N ARG A 274 37.72 -9.77 -37.71
CA ARG A 274 36.35 -9.26 -37.55
C ARG A 274 36.25 -8.50 -36.22
N GLY A 275 35.50 -7.39 -36.21
CA GLY A 275 35.09 -6.75 -34.97
C GLY A 275 34.24 -7.66 -34.08
N GLY A 276 34.39 -7.50 -32.78
CA GLY A 276 33.58 -8.18 -31.78
C GLY A 276 32.12 -7.71 -31.81
N ASN A 277 31.21 -8.58 -31.39
CA ASN A 277 29.82 -8.18 -31.19
C ASN A 277 29.72 -7.27 -29.95
N GLY A 278 28.78 -6.32 -29.98
CA GLY A 278 28.37 -5.63 -28.77
C GLY A 278 27.66 -6.59 -27.82
N GLY A 279 27.85 -6.39 -26.53
CA GLY A 279 27.14 -7.13 -25.49
C GLY A 279 25.69 -6.68 -25.37
N ASP A 280 24.82 -7.55 -24.88
CA ASP A 280 23.44 -7.20 -24.57
C ASP A 280 23.40 -6.25 -23.35
N GLY A 281 22.42 -5.35 -23.34
CA GLY A 281 22.09 -4.59 -22.13
C GLY A 281 21.43 -5.49 -21.09
N SER A 282 21.61 -5.17 -19.80
CA SER A 282 20.96 -5.92 -18.74
C SER A 282 19.47 -5.59 -18.67
N PRO A 283 18.60 -6.50 -18.21
CA PRO A 283 17.22 -6.14 -17.90
C PRO A 283 17.16 -5.05 -16.83
N GLY A 284 16.10 -4.25 -16.85
CA GLY A 284 15.77 -3.36 -15.74
C GLY A 284 15.31 -4.16 -14.52
N GLY A 285 15.46 -3.57 -13.34
CA GLY A 285 14.98 -4.16 -12.10
C GLY A 285 13.46 -4.10 -11.98
N ASP A 286 12.88 -4.97 -11.15
CA ASP A 286 11.45 -4.93 -10.88
C ASP A 286 11.07 -3.72 -10.01
N GLY A 287 9.85 -3.21 -10.24
CA GLY A 287 9.23 -2.27 -9.32
C GLY A 287 8.86 -2.95 -7.99
N ARG A 288 8.91 -2.19 -6.89
CA ARG A 288 8.52 -2.72 -5.59
C ARG A 288 6.99 -2.70 -5.42
N PRO A 289 6.40 -3.61 -4.63
CA PRO A 289 5.01 -3.50 -4.23
C PRO A 289 4.74 -2.17 -3.49
N GLY A 290 3.54 -1.63 -3.65
CA GLY A 290 3.05 -0.55 -2.80
C GLY A 290 2.76 -1.04 -1.38
N ALA A 291 2.70 -0.11 -0.44
CA ALA A 291 2.42 -0.41 0.96
C ALA A 291 0.91 -0.64 1.19
N ASN A 292 0.59 -1.45 2.20
CA ASN A 292 -0.80 -1.74 2.58
C ASN A 292 -1.51 -0.48 3.12
N ALA A 293 -2.82 -0.40 2.95
CA ALA A 293 -3.63 0.64 3.59
C ALA A 293 -3.64 0.48 5.11
N ASP A 294 -3.94 1.57 5.80
CA ASP A 294 -4.20 1.53 7.24
C ASP A 294 -5.62 1.08 7.59
N ASP A 295 -5.76 0.59 8.82
CA ASP A 295 -7.00 0.03 9.35
C ASP A 295 -8.09 1.09 9.57
N ILE A 296 -9.33 0.68 9.29
CA ILE A 296 -10.54 1.41 9.67
C ILE A 296 -11.31 0.53 10.63
N ARG A 297 -11.41 0.96 11.89
CA ARG A 297 -12.34 0.37 12.85
C ARG A 297 -13.47 1.34 13.11
N LEU A 298 -14.66 0.98 12.66
CA LEU A 298 -15.87 1.75 12.92
C LEU A 298 -16.88 0.87 13.63
N ASP A 299 -17.37 1.35 14.77
CA ASP A 299 -18.46 0.74 15.50
C ASP A 299 -19.71 1.60 15.36
N ILE A 300 -20.81 1.03 14.87
CA ILE A 300 -22.01 1.79 14.46
C ILE A 300 -23.08 1.67 15.55
N PRO A 301 -23.56 2.77 16.15
CA PRO A 301 -24.62 2.73 17.15
C PRO A 301 -25.95 2.30 16.54
N SER A 302 -26.75 1.59 17.32
CA SER A 302 -28.13 1.27 16.96
C SER A 302 -28.93 2.53 16.63
N GLY A 303 -29.76 2.47 15.59
CA GLY A 303 -30.58 3.61 15.16
C GLY A 303 -29.86 4.58 14.21
N THR A 304 -28.58 4.35 13.89
CA THR A 304 -27.91 5.10 12.83
C THR A 304 -28.56 4.80 11.47
N THR A 305 -28.96 5.86 10.76
CA THR A 305 -29.67 5.75 9.47
C THR A 305 -28.80 6.10 8.26
N ALA A 306 -27.58 6.60 8.49
CA ALA A 306 -26.64 6.95 7.44
C ALA A 306 -26.10 5.70 6.73
N SER A 307 -25.80 5.85 5.44
CA SER A 307 -25.03 4.85 4.70
C SER A 307 -23.53 5.03 4.93
N PHE A 308 -22.78 3.94 4.97
CA PHE A 308 -21.34 3.96 5.21
C PHE A 308 -20.56 3.45 4.01
N VAL A 309 -19.48 4.16 3.68
CA VAL A 309 -18.49 3.72 2.68
C VAL A 309 -17.12 3.74 3.35
N LEU A 310 -16.54 2.56 3.56
CA LEU A 310 -15.22 2.41 4.16
C LEU A 310 -14.24 2.01 3.05
N ILE A 311 -13.20 2.81 2.85
CA ILE A 311 -12.23 2.62 1.77
C ILE A 311 -10.82 2.58 2.36
N ALA A 312 -10.13 1.47 2.18
CA ALA A 312 -8.74 1.31 2.60
C ALA A 312 -7.95 0.70 1.42
N ARG A 313 -7.42 1.54 0.53
CA ARG A 313 -6.59 1.10 -0.61
C ARG A 313 -5.11 1.34 -0.32
N GLY A 314 -4.30 0.30 -0.50
CA GLY A 314 -2.85 0.42 -0.43
C GLY A 314 -2.30 1.28 -1.55
N GLY A 315 -1.01 1.57 -1.49
CA GLY A 315 -0.32 2.32 -2.52
C GLY A 315 -0.18 1.52 -3.81
N ASP A 316 -0.03 2.23 -4.92
CA ASP A 316 0.25 1.63 -6.22
C ASP A 316 1.60 0.92 -6.21
N GLY A 317 1.77 -0.14 -7.01
CA GLY A 317 3.09 -0.71 -7.26
C GLY A 317 4.03 0.29 -7.96
N GLY A 318 5.33 0.16 -7.72
CA GLY A 318 6.34 0.85 -8.53
C GLY A 318 6.38 0.28 -9.94
N ASN A 319 6.75 1.12 -10.90
CA ASN A 319 6.97 0.67 -12.27
C ASN A 319 8.24 -0.20 -12.35
N GLY A 320 8.33 -1.10 -13.33
CA GLY A 320 9.61 -1.74 -13.66
C GLY A 320 10.62 -0.72 -14.19
N GLY A 321 11.91 -1.01 -14.01
CA GLY A 321 12.98 -0.25 -14.62
C GLY A 321 13.09 -0.55 -16.10
N ASP A 322 13.51 0.45 -16.88
CA ASP A 322 13.78 0.26 -18.31
C ASP A 322 14.96 -0.69 -18.51
N GLY A 323 14.93 -1.48 -19.59
CA GLY A 323 16.08 -2.31 -19.98
C GLY A 323 17.27 -1.45 -20.40
N GLY A 324 18.49 -1.96 -20.16
CA GLY A 324 19.70 -1.36 -20.68
C GLY A 324 19.76 -1.50 -22.20
N ASN A 325 20.30 -0.48 -22.87
CA ASN A 325 20.55 -0.55 -24.30
C ASN A 325 21.65 -1.57 -24.60
N GLY A 326 21.58 -2.26 -25.75
CA GLY A 326 22.68 -3.08 -26.23
C GLY A 326 23.92 -2.25 -26.57
N GLY A 327 25.09 -2.85 -26.39
CA GLY A 327 26.36 -2.29 -26.85
C GLY A 327 26.45 -2.30 -28.37
N ARG A 328 27.21 -1.37 -28.93
CA ARG A 328 27.48 -1.32 -30.38
C ARG A 328 28.45 -2.43 -30.77
N GLY A 329 28.32 -2.97 -31.97
CA GLY A 329 29.34 -3.88 -32.52
C GLY A 329 30.63 -3.13 -32.84
N GLY A 330 31.76 -3.82 -32.69
CA GLY A 330 33.07 -3.33 -33.11
C GLY A 330 33.20 -3.33 -34.63
N ASN A 331 33.98 -2.40 -35.15
CA ASN A 331 34.31 -2.31 -36.56
C ASN A 331 35.21 -3.47 -36.99
N GLY A 332 35.14 -3.89 -38.25
CA GLY A 332 36.11 -4.84 -38.82
C GLY A 332 37.49 -4.22 -38.97
N GLY A 333 38.53 -5.01 -38.73
CA GLY A 333 39.91 -4.63 -39.03
C GLY A 333 40.13 -4.48 -40.52
N THR A 334 41.00 -3.55 -40.91
CA THR A 334 41.40 -3.37 -42.31
C THR A 334 42.25 -4.55 -42.79
N GLY A 335 42.19 -4.89 -44.08
CA GLY A 335 43.14 -5.84 -44.68
C GLY A 335 44.58 -5.33 -44.55
N GLY A 336 45.52 -6.26 -44.42
CA GLY A 336 46.95 -5.96 -44.49
C GLY A 336 47.36 -5.58 -45.91
N ASP A 337 48.38 -4.75 -46.02
CA ASP A 337 48.94 -4.39 -47.31
C ASP A 337 49.64 -5.59 -47.96
N GLY A 338 49.72 -5.60 -49.29
CA GLY A 338 50.56 -6.57 -50.01
C GLY A 338 52.05 -6.41 -49.67
N GLY A 339 52.80 -7.49 -49.80
CA GLY A 339 54.27 -7.45 -49.81
C GLY A 339 54.77 -6.65 -51.01
N ASP A 340 55.90 -5.97 -50.84
CA ASP A 340 56.53 -5.23 -51.93
C ASP A 340 57.13 -6.20 -52.95
N GLY A 341 57.16 -5.83 -54.24
CA GLY A 341 57.82 -6.65 -55.26
C GLY A 341 59.34 -6.63 -55.13
N ALA A 342 60.01 -7.71 -55.56
CA ALA A 342 61.46 -7.75 -55.70
C ALA A 342 61.90 -7.24 -57.06
N ASP A 343 62.77 -6.22 -57.04
CA ASP A 343 63.47 -5.75 -58.23
C ASP A 343 64.62 -6.69 -58.57
N CYS A 344 64.33 -7.69 -59.41
CA CYS A 344 65.32 -8.64 -59.85
C CYS A 344 66.07 -8.13 -61.07
N LEU A 345 67.40 -8.10 -60.96
CA LEU A 345 68.29 -7.84 -62.07
C LEU A 345 68.22 -9.02 -63.05
N CYS A 346 67.29 -8.96 -64.00
CA CYS A 346 67.44 -9.74 -65.22
C CYS A 346 68.63 -9.17 -66.00
N SER A 347 69.71 -9.94 -66.05
CA SER A 347 70.49 -9.99 -67.28
C SER A 347 69.65 -10.69 -68.34
N GLU A 348 69.81 -10.30 -69.61
CA GLU A 348 69.15 -10.87 -70.81
C GLU A 348 67.86 -10.19 -71.25
N GLY A 349 67.96 -8.88 -71.50
CA GLY A 349 67.49 -8.34 -72.76
C GLY A 349 68.69 -8.28 -73.73
N GLY A 350 68.68 -9.12 -74.77
CA GLY A 350 69.69 -9.21 -75.82
C GLY A 350 69.29 -10.26 -76.85
#